data_AF-A0A966S776-F1
#
_entry.id   AF-A0A966S776-F1
#
_cell.length_a   1.000
_cell.length_b   1.000
_cell.length_c   1.000
_cell.angle_alpha   90.00
_cell.angle_beta   90.00
_cell.angle_gamma   90.00
#
_symmetry.space_group_name_H-M   'P 1'
#
loop_
_entity.id
_entity.type
_entity.pdbx_description
1 polymer ?
#
loop_
_entity_poly.entity_id
_entity_poly.type
_entity_poly.pdbx_seq_one_letter_code
_entity_poly.pdbx_strand_id
1 'polypeptide(L)'
;FKQAGTLNNKSVPQVALWVQCIVAAIWSLSGKYGQLLDMISFVVVLFYMLTIAGIFILRKKQPQMERPYKAFGYPVLPALYIVMGAAFCILLIIYKPEFTWPGLIIVLLGIPLYYLALAQQKK
;
A
#
# COMPACT_ATOMS: atom_id res chain seq x y z
N PHE A 1 17.08 9.67 2.39
CA PHE A 1 16.62 8.43 3.07
C PHE A 1 17.68 7.66 3.87
N LYS A 2 18.99 7.94 3.78
CA LYS A 2 20.03 7.18 4.52
C LYS A 2 19.82 7.14 6.05
N GLN A 3 19.34 8.23 6.68
CA GLN A 3 19.05 8.29 8.12
C GLN A 3 17.80 7.52 8.58
N ALA A 4 16.85 7.18 7.69
CA ALA A 4 15.68 6.39 8.09
C ALA A 4 16.03 4.90 8.28
N GLY A 5 17.13 4.44 7.66
CA GLY A 5 17.68 3.09 7.82
C GLY A 5 18.81 2.97 8.84
N THR A 6 19.23 4.07 9.50
CA THR A 6 20.25 3.99 10.54
C THR A 6 19.66 3.37 11.79
N LEU A 7 20.16 2.19 12.13
CA LEU A 7 19.77 1.43 13.31
C LEU A 7 20.48 2.02 14.53
N ASN A 8 19.73 2.22 15.62
CA ASN A 8 20.32 2.54 16.92
C ASN A 8 20.98 1.28 17.52
N ASN A 9 21.68 1.40 18.65
CA ASN A 9 22.37 0.33 19.38
C ASN A 9 21.48 -0.89 19.76
N LYS A 10 20.14 -0.76 19.69
CA LYS A 10 19.19 -1.87 19.88
C LYS A 10 18.65 -2.46 18.56
N SER A 11 19.29 -2.15 17.43
CA SER A 11 18.86 -2.55 16.08
C SER A 11 17.43 -2.08 15.72
N VAL A 12 17.07 -0.88 16.16
CA VAL A 12 15.77 -0.25 15.85
C VAL A 12 15.99 1.05 15.08
N PRO A 13 15.25 1.31 13.99
CA PRO A 13 15.31 2.57 13.25
C PRO A 13 14.60 3.68 14.03
N GLN A 14 15.28 4.26 15.02
CA GLN A 14 14.70 5.23 15.95
C GLN A 14 14.15 6.48 15.25
N VAL A 15 14.88 7.02 14.26
CA VAL A 15 14.45 8.23 13.53
C VAL A 15 13.15 7.98 12.77
N ALA A 16 13.00 6.81 12.14
CA ALA A 16 11.78 6.45 11.42
C ALA A 16 10.56 6.36 12.36
N LEU A 17 10.74 5.75 13.53
CA LEU A 17 9.68 5.62 14.53
C LEU A 17 9.22 6.98 15.06
N TRP A 18 10.15 7.89 15.35
CA TRP A 18 9.80 9.24 15.80
C TRP A 18 9.05 10.04 14.74
N VAL A 19 9.50 9.98 13.48
CA VAL A 19 8.80 10.62 12.36
C VAL A 19 7.38 10.07 12.22
N GLN A 20 7.21 8.74 12.26
CA GLN A 20 5.89 8.12 12.19
C GLN A 20 5.01 8.51 13.38
N CYS A 21 5.57 8.58 14.60
CA CYS A 21 4.86 8.98 15.81
C CYS A 21 4.33 10.43 15.71
N ILE A 22 5.20 11.36 15.30
CA ILE A 22 4.83 12.78 15.14
C ILE A 22 3.73 12.93 14.09
N VAL A 23 3.89 12.29 12.93
CA VAL A 23 2.88 12.34 11.86
C VAL A 23 1.55 11.75 12.37
N ALA A 24 1.57 10.58 12.99
CA ALA A 24 0.36 9.96 13.53
C ALA A 24 -0.32 10.83 14.60
N ALA A 25 0.44 11.49 15.47
CA ALA A 25 -0.10 12.39 16.48
C ALA A 25 -0.79 13.61 15.86
N ILE A 26 -0.15 14.25 14.86
CA ILE A 26 -0.74 15.39 14.12
C ILE A 26 -2.06 14.98 13.45
N TRP A 27 -2.08 13.83 12.79
CA TRP A 27 -3.29 13.33 12.14
C TRP A 27 -4.38 12.94 13.14
N SER A 28 -4.02 12.39 14.29
CA SER A 28 -4.97 12.01 15.35
C SER A 28 -5.66 13.23 15.97
N LEU A 29 -4.97 14.37 16.06
CA LEU A 29 -5.52 15.63 16.55
C LEU A 29 -6.51 16.30 15.56
N SER A 30 -6.54 15.86 14.30
CA SER A 30 -7.47 16.39 13.28
C SER A 30 -8.94 16.04 13.55
N GLY A 31 -9.23 15.09 14.45
CA GLY A 31 -10.60 14.78 14.90
C GLY A 31 -11.47 14.03 13.89
N LYS A 32 -10.98 13.78 12.67
CA LYS A 32 -11.72 13.12 11.58
C LYS A 32 -11.17 11.71 11.27
N TYR A 33 -11.04 10.87 12.30
CA TYR A 33 -10.49 9.50 12.17
C TYR A 33 -11.21 8.65 11.12
N GLY A 34 -12.56 8.71 11.06
CA GLY A 34 -13.34 7.95 10.08
C GLY A 34 -13.00 8.30 8.62
N GLN A 35 -12.75 9.58 8.34
CA GLN A 35 -12.36 10.04 7.00
C GLN A 35 -10.96 9.56 6.62
N LEU A 36 -10.04 9.52 7.60
CA LEU A 36 -8.70 9.01 7.41
C LEU A 36 -8.71 7.50 7.13
N LEU A 37 -9.55 6.77 7.87
CA LEU A 37 -9.75 5.35 7.68
C LEU A 37 -10.29 5.05 6.29
N ASP A 38 -11.33 5.77 5.84
CA ASP A 38 -11.91 5.60 4.50
C ASP A 38 -10.86 5.82 3.39
N MET A 39 -10.05 6.87 3.52
CA MET A 39 -8.98 7.19 2.57
C MET A 39 -7.91 6.08 2.52
N ILE A 40 -7.45 5.60 3.68
CA ILE A 40 -6.43 4.55 3.75
C ILE A 40 -6.98 3.21 3.26
N SER A 41 -8.20 2.84 3.65
CA SER A 41 -8.85 1.59 3.23
C SER A 41 -8.96 1.50 1.71
N PHE A 42 -9.29 2.60 1.03
CA PHE A 42 -9.30 2.62 -0.44
C PHE A 42 -7.92 2.26 -1.03
N VAL A 43 -6.87 2.94 -0.57
CA VAL A 43 -5.50 2.75 -1.07
C VAL A 43 -5.01 1.33 -0.80
N VAL A 44 -5.21 0.84 0.42
CA VAL A 44 -4.76 -0.50 0.85
C VAL A 44 -5.45 -1.60 0.03
N VAL A 45 -6.77 -1.51 -0.15
CA VAL A 45 -7.52 -2.50 -0.94
C VAL A 45 -7.07 -2.48 -2.41
N LEU A 46 -6.80 -1.31 -2.97
CA LEU A 46 -6.26 -1.19 -4.32
C LEU A 46 -4.92 -1.92 -4.46
N PHE A 47 -3.99 -1.74 -3.52
CA PHE A 47 -2.70 -2.44 -3.54
C PHE A 47 -2.81 -3.94 -3.26
N TYR A 48 -3.75 -4.38 -2.43
CA TYR A 48 -4.02 -5.80 -2.22
C TYR A 48 -4.54 -6.47 -3.48
N MET A 49 -5.44 -5.82 -4.22
CA MET A 49 -5.89 -6.30 -5.53
C MET A 49 -4.72 -6.42 -6.52
N LEU A 50 -3.85 -5.41 -6.61
CA LEU A 50 -2.66 -5.46 -7.46
C LEU A 50 -1.72 -6.62 -7.09
N THR A 51 -1.51 -6.85 -5.79
CA THR A 51 -0.68 -7.95 -5.29
C THR A 51 -1.26 -9.30 -5.69
N ILE A 52 -2.58 -9.48 -5.55
CA ILE A 52 -3.28 -10.72 -5.91
C ILE A 52 -3.31 -10.91 -7.43
N ALA A 53 -3.52 -9.85 -8.21
CA ALA A 53 -3.35 -9.88 -9.66
C ALA A 53 -1.93 -10.31 -10.06
N GLY A 54 -0.92 -9.87 -9.29
CA GLY A 54 0.47 -10.30 -9.42
C GLY A 54 0.65 -11.82 -9.32
N ILE A 55 -0.16 -12.53 -8.52
CA ILE A 55 -0.12 -14.00 -8.44
C ILE A 55 -0.48 -14.63 -9.78
N PHE A 56 -1.50 -14.14 -10.47
CA PHE A 56 -1.88 -14.63 -11.80
C PHE A 56 -0.78 -14.37 -12.83
N ILE A 57 -0.17 -13.18 -12.80
CA ILE A 57 0.94 -12.81 -13.69
C ILE A 57 2.16 -13.70 -13.43
N LEU A 58 2.53 -13.88 -12.16
CA LEU A 58 3.71 -14.65 -11.77
C LEU A 58 3.54 -16.13 -12.14
N ARG A 59 2.32 -16.67 -12.04
CA ARG A 59 2.04 -18.03 -12.50
C ARG A 59 2.22 -18.22 -14.00
N LYS A 60 1.92 -17.20 -14.82
CA LYS A 60 2.14 -17.22 -16.27
C LYS A 60 3.62 -16.99 -16.63
N LYS A 61 4.30 -16.09 -15.92
CA LYS A 61 5.68 -15.69 -16.22
C LYS A 61 6.73 -16.69 -15.72
N GLN A 62 6.48 -17.34 -14.57
CA GLN A 62 7.41 -18.30 -13.96
C GLN A 62 6.65 -19.60 -13.57
N PRO A 63 6.33 -20.45 -14.56
CA PRO A 63 5.59 -21.68 -14.33
C PRO A 63 6.42 -22.76 -13.61
N GLN A 64 7.75 -22.79 -13.81
CA GLN A 64 8.66 -23.83 -13.33
C GLN A 64 9.24 -23.59 -11.92
N MET A 65 8.87 -22.50 -11.25
CA MET A 65 9.36 -22.22 -9.90
C MET A 65 8.73 -23.19 -8.90
N GLU A 66 9.53 -23.75 -7.98
CA GLU A 66 9.01 -24.56 -6.87
C GLU A 66 8.03 -23.72 -6.05
N ARG A 67 6.84 -24.28 -5.78
CA ARG A 67 5.77 -23.63 -5.01
C ARG A 67 5.51 -24.46 -3.75
N PRO A 68 6.24 -24.22 -2.64
CA PRO A 68 6.07 -24.95 -1.39
C PRO A 68 4.65 -24.83 -0.84
N TYR A 69 3.96 -23.72 -1.13
CA TYR A 69 2.57 -23.50 -0.77
C TYR A 69 1.73 -23.15 -2.00
N LYS A 70 0.65 -23.91 -2.23
CA LYS A 70 -0.35 -23.63 -3.25
C LYS A 70 -1.56 -23.02 -2.57
N ALA A 71 -1.95 -21.81 -2.99
CA ALA A 71 -3.15 -21.15 -2.47
C ALA A 71 -4.37 -22.07 -2.63
N PHE A 72 -5.01 -22.39 -1.50
CA PHE A 72 -6.23 -23.20 -1.46
C PHE A 72 -7.36 -22.48 -2.23
N GLY A 73 -8.09 -23.22 -3.07
CA GLY A 73 -9.16 -22.64 -3.89
C GLY A 73 -8.69 -21.74 -5.04
N TYR A 74 -7.41 -21.77 -5.41
CA TYR A 74 -6.93 -21.12 -6.63
C TYR A 74 -7.52 -21.83 -7.87
N PRO A 75 -8.02 -21.10 -8.89
CA PRO A 75 -7.98 -19.65 -9.09
C PRO A 75 -9.21 -18.87 -8.58
N VAL A 76 -10.21 -19.55 -8.04
CA VAL A 76 -11.52 -18.97 -7.71
C VAL A 76 -11.45 -17.98 -6.56
N LEU A 77 -10.78 -18.32 -5.46
CA LEU A 77 -10.65 -17.43 -4.29
C LEU A 77 -9.98 -16.09 -4.65
N PRO A 78 -8.81 -16.07 -5.32
CA PRO A 78 -8.17 -14.83 -5.74
C PRO A 78 -9.01 -14.01 -6.73
N ALA A 79 -9.71 -14.66 -7.66
CA ALA A 79 -10.58 -13.96 -8.60
C ALA A 79 -11.77 -13.31 -7.88
N LEU A 80 -12.40 -14.04 -6.96
CA LEU A 80 -13.49 -13.52 -6.12
C LEU A 80 -13.02 -12.31 -5.31
N TYR A 81 -11.83 -12.37 -4.72
CA TYR A 81 -11.27 -11.23 -3.98
C TYR A 81 -11.11 -9.99 -4.87
N ILE A 82 -10.59 -10.14 -6.09
CA ILE A 82 -10.45 -9.01 -7.03
C ILE A 82 -11.82 -8.40 -7.34
N VAL A 83 -12.85 -9.23 -7.58
CA VAL A 83 -14.21 -8.75 -7.84
C VAL A 83 -14.77 -7.99 -6.64
N MET A 84 -14.64 -8.55 -5.44
CA MET A 84 -15.12 -7.91 -4.20
C MET A 84 -14.36 -6.61 -3.91
N GLY A 85 -13.04 -6.60 -4.09
CA GLY A 85 -12.21 -5.41 -3.92
C GLY A 85 -12.55 -4.32 -4.94
N ALA A 86 -12.82 -4.69 -6.19
CA ALA A 86 -13.23 -3.75 -7.23
C ALA A 86 -14.59 -3.15 -6.90
N ALA A 87 -15.55 -3.97 -6.47
CA ALA A 87 -16.84 -3.49 -6.00
C ALA A 87 -16.69 -2.53 -4.80
N PHE A 88 -15.85 -2.85 -3.83
CA PHE A 88 -15.56 -1.98 -2.69
C PHE A 88 -14.96 -0.63 -3.11
N CYS A 89 -13.97 -0.63 -4.01
CA CYS A 89 -13.38 0.59 -4.54
C CYS A 89 -14.41 1.43 -5.31
N ILE A 90 -15.25 0.81 -6.14
CA ILE A 90 -16.31 1.50 -6.90
C ILE A 90 -17.34 2.12 -5.95
N LEU A 91 -17.77 1.37 -4.92
CA LEU A 91 -18.69 1.87 -3.91
C LEU A 91 -18.09 3.09 -3.17
N LEU A 92 -16.81 3.02 -2.77
CA LEU A 92 -16.16 4.16 -2.12
C LEU A 92 -16.07 5.38 -3.03
N ILE A 93 -15.81 5.20 -4.33
CA ILE A 93 -15.79 6.31 -5.31
C ILE A 93 -17.17 6.96 -5.42
N ILE A 94 -18.25 6.17 -5.43
CA ILE A 94 -19.63 6.67 -5.56
C ILE A 94 -20.09 7.37 -4.28
N TYR A 95 -19.89 6.74 -3.12
CA TYR A 95 -20.43 7.22 -1.85
C TYR A 95 -19.56 8.27 -1.18
N LYS A 96 -18.24 8.27 -1.44
CA LYS A 96 -17.24 9.06 -0.71
C LYS A 96 -16.11 9.56 -1.63
N PRO A 97 -16.42 10.25 -2.74
CA PRO A 97 -15.41 10.69 -3.72
C PRO A 97 -14.38 11.65 -3.11
N GLU A 98 -14.78 12.44 -2.10
CA GLU A 98 -13.91 13.40 -1.41
C GLU A 98 -12.69 12.75 -0.74
N PHE A 99 -12.78 11.47 -0.36
CA PHE A 99 -11.69 10.75 0.31
C PHE A 99 -10.89 9.86 -0.65
N THR A 100 -11.45 9.52 -1.81
CA THR A 100 -10.76 8.69 -2.81
C THR A 100 -9.66 9.45 -3.54
N TRP A 101 -9.94 10.70 -3.91
CA TRP A 101 -9.03 11.54 -4.68
C TRP A 101 -7.73 11.89 -3.93
N PRO A 102 -7.78 12.35 -2.67
CA PRO A 102 -6.55 12.61 -1.90
C PRO A 102 -5.70 11.35 -1.72
N GLY A 103 -6.33 10.19 -1.47
CA GLY A 103 -5.64 8.91 -1.37
C GLY A 103 -4.86 8.55 -2.64
N LEU A 104 -5.49 8.69 -3.82
CA LEU A 104 -4.82 8.47 -5.11
C LEU A 104 -3.67 9.46 -5.35
N ILE A 105 -3.87 10.74 -5.02
CA ILE A 105 -2.83 11.76 -5.18
C ILE A 105 -1.61 11.42 -4.32
N ILE A 106 -1.81 11.01 -3.06
CA ILE A 106 -0.72 10.61 -2.16
C ILE A 106 0.04 9.40 -2.73
N VAL A 107 -0.67 8.41 -3.28
CA VAL A 107 -0.05 7.25 -3.92
C VAL A 107 0.76 7.66 -5.15
N LEU A 108 0.19 8.50 -6.01
CA LEU A 108 0.84 8.97 -7.23
C LEU A 108 2.07 9.85 -6.92
N LEU A 109 2.04 10.64 -5.83
CA LEU A 109 3.20 11.39 -5.33
C LEU A 109 4.36 10.48 -4.89
N GLY A 110 4.07 9.22 -4.56
CA GLY A 110 5.10 8.21 -4.31
C GLY A 110 5.98 7.93 -5.55
N ILE A 111 5.43 8.05 -6.77
CA ILE A 111 6.15 7.82 -8.03
C ILE A 111 7.28 8.83 -8.25
N PRO A 112 7.04 10.16 -8.28
CA PRO A 112 8.11 11.13 -8.45
C PRO A 112 9.11 11.09 -7.28
N LEU A 113 8.64 10.86 -6.04
CA LEU A 113 9.53 10.70 -4.89
C LEU A 113 10.46 9.49 -5.03
N TYR A 114 9.95 8.36 -5.54
CA TYR A 114 10.76 7.18 -5.82
C TYR A 114 11.86 7.47 -6.85
N TYR A 115 11.52 8.12 -7.97
CA TYR A 115 12.51 8.48 -8.99
C TYR A 115 13.54 9.49 -8.49
N LEU A 116 13.13 10.48 -7.69
CA LEU A 116 14.05 11.44 -7.07
C LEU A 116 15.00 10.75 -6.08
N ALA A 117 14.49 9.83 -5.26
CA ALA A 117 15.31 9.05 -4.34
C ALA A 117 16.31 8.15 -5.09
N LEU A 118 15.90 7.54 -6.20
CA LEU A 118 16.75 6.70 -7.04
C LEU A 118 17.84 7.54 -7.74
N ALA A 119 17.49 8.74 -8.21
CA ALA A 119 18.44 9.69 -8.79
C ALA A 119 19.49 10.16 -7.77
N GLN A 120 19.09 10.32 -6.50
CA GLN A 120 20.01 10.66 -5.41
C GLN A 120 20.89 9.49 -4.94
N GLN A 121 20.51 8.23 -5.20
CA GLN A 121 21.37 7.06 -4.90
C GLN A 121 22.46 6.82 -5.95
N LYS A 122 22.31 7.36 -7.17
CA LYS A 122 23.34 7.29 -8.22
C LYS A 122 24.44 8.36 -8.10
N LYS A 123 24.35 9.27 -7.13
CA LYS A 123 25.42 10.22 -6.75
C LYS A 123 26.09 9.77 -5.45
#